data_AF-A0A843VN31-F1
#
_entry.id   AF-A0A843VN31-F1
#
_cell.length_a   1.000
_cell.length_b   1.000
_cell.length_c   1.000
_cell.angle_alpha   90.00
_cell.angle_beta   90.00
_cell.angle_gamma   90.00
#
_symmetry.space_group_name_H-M   'P 1'
#
loop_
_entity.id
_entity.type
_entity.pdbx_description
1 polymer ?
#
loop_
_entity_poly.entity_id
_entity_poly.type
_entity_poly.pdbx_seq_one_letter_code
_entity_poly.pdbx_strand_id
1 'polypeptide(L)' 'MERFKRMAPPSFKGESQPLLAESWMREIEKIFRAIRCAEEDKVSLATYMLQIGAYRWFAAGES' A
#
# COMPACT_ATOMS: atom_id res chain seq x y z
N MET A 1 4.40 -9.90 7.89
CA MET A 1 4.86 -9.13 6.70
C MET A 1 5.30 -9.99 5.50
N GLU A 2 6.02 -11.09 5.71
CA GLU A 2 6.52 -11.94 4.59
C GLU A 2 5.40 -12.44 3.65
N ARG A 3 4.29 -12.92 4.22
CA ARG A 3 3.10 -13.34 3.47
C ARG A 3 2.47 -12.21 2.65
N PHE A 4 2.47 -10.99 3.18
CA PHE A 4 1.97 -9.82 2.46
C PHE A 4 2.86 -9.45 1.28
N LYS A 5 4.19 -9.42 1.48
CA LYS A 5 5.16 -9.17 0.39
C LYS A 5 5.05 -10.22 -0.73
N ARG A 6 4.80 -11.48 -0.40
CA ARG A 6 4.59 -12.57 -1.37
C ARG A 6 3.37 -12.39 -2.26
N MET A 7 2.38 -11.60 -1.82
CA MET A 7 1.20 -11.26 -2.63
C MET A 7 1.47 -10.12 -3.63
N ALA A 8 2.71 -9.62 -3.70
CA ALA A 8 3.11 -8.53 -4.59
C ALA A 8 2.15 -7.33 -4.55
N PRO A 9 1.96 -6.70 -3.37
CA PRO A 9 0.98 -5.64 -3.19
C PRO A 9 1.29 -4.46 -4.12
N PRO A 10 0.27 -3.81 -4.70
CA PRO A 10 0.48 -2.67 -5.57
C PRO A 10 1.15 -1.53 -4.78
N SER A 11 2.08 -0.83 -5.41
CA SER A 11 2.68 0.37 -4.81
C SER A 11 1.73 1.56 -4.93
N PHE A 12 1.63 2.36 -3.88
CA PHE A 12 0.98 3.66 -3.97
C PHE A 12 1.89 4.61 -4.75
N LYS A 13 1.37 5.25 -5.81
CA LYS A 13 2.17 6.12 -6.68
C LYS A 13 2.03 7.62 -6.35
N GLY A 14 1.42 7.96 -5.21
CA GLY A 14 1.14 9.35 -4.88
C GLY A 14 -0.06 9.89 -5.68
N GLU A 15 -1.07 9.05 -5.90
CA GLU A 15 -2.21 9.41 -6.75
C GLU A 15 -2.99 10.58 -6.13
N SER A 16 -3.11 11.68 -6.88
CA SER A 16 -3.83 12.89 -6.46
C SER A 16 -5.34 12.76 -6.58
N GLN A 17 -5.81 11.77 -7.35
CA GLN A 17 -7.24 11.52 -7.57
C GLN A 17 -7.79 10.56 -6.50
N PRO A 18 -8.84 10.96 -5.76
CA PRO A 18 -9.45 10.13 -4.71
C PRO A 18 -9.83 8.72 -5.19
N LEU A 19 -10.37 8.59 -6.41
CA LEU A 19 -10.78 7.31 -6.99
C LEU A 19 -9.62 6.32 -7.17
N LEU A 20 -8.43 6.83 -7.54
CA LEU A 20 -7.24 5.99 -7.71
C LEU A 20 -6.70 5.54 -6.35
N ALA A 21 -6.74 6.43 -5.35
CA ALA A 21 -6.39 6.08 -3.98
C ALA A 21 -7.35 5.04 -3.39
N GLU A 22 -8.67 5.20 -3.60
CA GLU A 22 -9.68 4.22 -3.16
C GLU A 22 -9.51 2.86 -3.83
N SER A 23 -9.25 2.84 -5.14
CA SER A 23 -8.98 1.60 -5.88
C SER A 23 -7.74 0.88 -5.31
N TRP A 24 -6.66 1.62 -5.06
CA TRP A 24 -5.45 1.06 -4.43
C TRP A 24 -5.74 0.50 -3.03
N MET A 25 -6.46 1.25 -2.18
CA MET A 25 -6.82 0.78 -0.84
C MET A 25 -7.65 -0.51 -0.90
N ARG A 26 -8.62 -0.60 -1.82
CA ARG A 26 -9.46 -1.79 -1.98
C ARG A 26 -8.63 -3.02 -2.37
N GLU A 27 -7.62 -2.88 -3.21
CA GLU A 27 -6.72 -3.97 -3.56
C GLU A 27 -5.84 -4.41 -2.38
N ILE A 28 -5.34 -3.47 -1.58
CA ILE A 28 -4.59 -3.76 -0.35
C ILE A 28 -5.47 -4.48 0.68
N GLU A 29 -6.73 -4.06 0.84
CA GLU A 29 -7.69 -4.73 1.73
C GLU A 29 -7.98 -6.18 1.31
N LYS A 30 -8.09 -6.45 0.00
CA LYS A 30 -8.25 -7.82 -0.51
C LYS A 30 -7.08 -8.69 -0.11
N ILE A 31 -5.85 -8.17 -0.20
CA ILE A 31 -4.64 -8.89 0.21
C ILE A 31 -4.66 -9.18 1.71
N PHE A 32 -5.03 -8.20 2.55
CA PHE A 32 -5.14 -8.42 3.99
C PHE A 32 -6.14 -9.52 4.33
N ARG A 33 -7.30 -9.55 3.66
CA ARG A 33 -8.29 -10.62 3.83
C ARG A 33 -7.74 -11.98 3.38
N ALA A 34 -7.08 -12.03 2.23
CA ALA A 34 -6.52 -13.27 1.67
C ALA A 34 -5.47 -13.92 2.59
N ILE A 35 -4.62 -13.12 3.24
CA ILE A 35 -3.59 -13.62 4.16
C ILE A 35 -4.08 -13.76 5.61
N ARG A 36 -5.36 -13.45 5.88
CA ARG A 36 -5.96 -13.37 7.23
C ARG A 36 -5.12 -12.47 8.17
N CYS A 37 -4.79 -11.28 7.69
CA CYS A 37 -4.03 -10.30 8.46
C CYS A 37 -4.82 -9.85 9.70
N ALA A 38 -4.18 -9.88 10.87
CA ALA A 38 -4.77 -9.36 12.10
C ALA A 38 -5.02 -7.86 11.96
N GLU A 39 -6.09 -7.35 12.59
CA GLU A 39 -6.47 -5.93 12.47
C GLU A 39 -5.39 -4.99 13.00
N GLU A 40 -4.72 -5.38 14.09
CA GLU A 40 -3.58 -4.68 14.68
C GLU A 40 -2.42 -4.48 13.70
N ASP A 41 -2.20 -5.44 12.80
CA ASP A 41 -1.12 -5.37 11.80
C ASP A 41 -1.50 -4.58 10.55
N LYS A 42 -2.80 -4.46 10.22
CA LYS A 42 -3.27 -3.80 8.98
C LYS A 42 -2.81 -2.35 8.92
N VAL A 43 -2.92 -1.62 10.02
CA VAL A 43 -2.56 -0.21 10.09
C VAL A 43 -1.06 -0.03 9.87
N SER A 44 -0.22 -0.78 10.60
CA SER A 44 1.23 -0.71 10.44
C SER A 44 1.69 -1.06 9.02
N LEU A 45 1.05 -2.05 8.39
CA LEU A 45 1.34 -2.46 7.02
C LEU A 45 0.92 -1.41 5.98
N ALA A 46 -0.28 -0.84 6.13
CA ALA A 46 -0.77 0.22 5.25
C ALA A 46 0.11 1.48 5.35
N THR A 47 0.46 1.89 6.57
CA THR A 47 1.36 3.04 6.80
C THR A 47 2.73 2.83 6.16
N TYR A 48 3.32 1.64 6.32
CA TYR A 48 4.62 1.32 5.72
C TYR A 48 4.57 1.41 4.17
N MET A 49 3.49 0.92 3.55
CA MET A 49 3.32 1.00 2.10
C MET A 49 3.14 2.43 1.60
N LEU A 50 2.41 3.27 2.35
CA LEU A 50 2.24 4.69 2.06
C LEU A 50 3.57 5.45 2.17
N GLN A 51 4.38 5.18 3.19
CA GLN A 51 5.71 5.78 3.36
C GLN A 51 6.64 5.45 2.18
N ILE A 52 6.65 4.20 1.72
CA ILE A 52 7.41 3.81 0.52
C ILE A 52 6.90 4.53 -0.73
N GLY A 53 5.58 4.60 -0.91
CA GLY A 53 4.97 5.30 -2.04
C GLY A 53 5.34 6.79 -2.06
N ALA A 54 5.25 7.46 -0.91
CA ALA A 54 5.62 8.86 -0.75
C ALA A 54 7.13 9.09 -1.00
N TYR A 55 7.99 8.23 -0.46
CA TYR A 55 9.44 8.30 -0.73
C TYR A 55 9.75 8.15 -2.22
N ARG A 56 9.12 7.19 -2.89
CA ARG A 56 9.29 6.97 -4.33
C ARG A 56 8.80 8.15 -5.16
N TRP A 57 7.66 8.73 -4.80
CA TRP A 57 7.13 9.92 -5.46
C TRP A 57 8.09 11.11 -5.32
N PHE A 58 8.59 11.35 -4.11
CA PHE A 58 9.54 12.43 -3.85
C PHE A 58 10.85 12.25 -4.64
N ALA A 59 11.45 11.06 -4.55
CA ALA A 59 12.69 10.75 -5.28
C ALA A 59 12.52 10.81 -6.81
N ALA A 60 11.33 10.52 -7.33
CA ALA A 60 11.04 10.63 -8.77
C ALA A 60 10.83 12.08 -9.24
N GLY A 61 10.48 13.01 -8.33
CA GLY A 61 10.35 14.44 -8.62
C GLY A 61 11.68 15.21 -8.60
N GLU A 62 12.79 14.57 -8.18
CA GLU A 62 14.13 15.15 -8.14
C GLU A 62 15.00 14.80 -9.37
N SER A 63 14.41 14.30 -10.47
CA SER A 63 15.11 14.05 -11.75
C SER A 63 14.77 15.06 -12.83
#